data_AF-A0A8S1L2A5-F1
#
_entry.id   AF-A0A8S1L2A5-F1
#
_cell.length_a   1.000
_cell.length_b   1.000
_cell.length_c   1.000
_cell.angle_alpha   90.00
_cell.angle_beta   90.00
_cell.angle_gamma   90.00
#
_symmetry.space_group_name_H-M   'P 1'
#
loop_
_entity.id
_entity.type
_entity.pdbx_description
1 polymer ?
#
loop_
_entity_poly.entity_id
_entity_poly.type
_entity_poly.pdbx_seq_one_letter_code
_entity_poly.pdbx_strand_id
1 'polypeptide(L)'
;MANILQVYEQCINNPEILRHGDQYLSEYLKNTPNFILESLKLIFDVNQQQRKYIAILFKNVILLNWQHLQQQIKSDILKVLVDGLQQEQQVPVQEIITIIITEVMRRDPEYQSLIPQFLHLYTQNPHIINTLIHIYQQLDGQNLISYCEIILQNMLSQQSPTSKTYNLVYQVIKMFSHCEQTDIEQLKQCFDSTFIQWMERFSQHQQPQFQQRNILQDKEPQLIQTSMPQSKRNASANRKSPMARQKETAHFCQDIDRSISVEKNKKNNKTILKNAITYVCMAGEPNKKEREAILQKLDGVEAEHFIILFKTYGRSDFRGLYGYAVDSQPYFIFGQGKCPQVLTSEMVKTFFKYDSGAKQFKAIDGNKQFTIMVDAVQLRK
;
A
#
# COMPACT_ATOMS: atom_id res chain seq x y z
N MET A 1 18.94 3.64 -35.08
CA MET A 1 18.60 2.95 -33.82
C MET A 1 17.55 3.80 -33.13
N ALA A 2 16.42 3.22 -32.72
CA ALA A 2 15.40 3.99 -32.00
C ALA A 2 16.01 4.50 -30.68
N ASN A 3 15.82 5.77 -30.35
CA ASN A 3 16.16 6.27 -29.02
C ASN A 3 15.30 5.51 -28.01
N ILE A 4 15.90 4.84 -27.03
CA ILE A 4 15.16 3.98 -26.09
C ILE A 4 14.10 4.79 -25.34
N LEU A 5 14.37 6.08 -25.07
CA LEU A 5 13.37 6.99 -24.53
C LEU A 5 12.15 7.12 -25.46
N GLN A 6 12.36 7.24 -26.78
CA GLN A 6 11.26 7.30 -27.75
C GLN A 6 10.46 6.00 -27.79
N VAL A 7 11.10 4.84 -27.58
CA VAL A 7 10.41 3.54 -27.50
C VAL A 7 9.46 3.51 -26.30
N TYR A 8 9.94 3.96 -25.13
CA TYR A 8 9.08 4.10 -23.95
C TYR A 8 7.99 5.15 -24.15
N GLU A 9 8.28 6.29 -24.77
CA GLU A 9 7.29 7.33 -25.06
C GLU A 9 6.20 6.84 -26.02
N GLN A 10 6.56 6.05 -27.04
CA GLN A 10 5.59 5.42 -27.93
C GLN A 10 4.69 4.45 -27.18
N CYS A 11 5.26 3.65 -26.29
CA CYS A 11 4.50 2.74 -25.44
C CYS A 11 3.55 3.50 -24.50
N ILE A 12 4.03 4.54 -23.83
CA ILE A 12 3.25 5.33 -22.86
C ILE A 12 2.12 6.12 -23.53
N ASN A 13 2.37 6.68 -24.72
CA ASN A 13 1.42 7.55 -25.41
C ASN A 13 0.38 6.79 -26.26
N ASN A 14 0.53 5.48 -26.44
CA ASN A 14 -0.39 4.66 -27.22
C ASN A 14 -1.09 3.61 -26.33
N PRO A 15 -2.38 3.76 -26.00
CA PRO A 15 -3.12 2.84 -25.12
C PRO A 15 -3.12 1.38 -25.58
N GLU A 16 -3.18 1.13 -26.90
CA GLU A 16 -3.18 -0.22 -27.46
C GLU A 16 -1.81 -0.90 -27.28
N ILE A 17 -0.72 -0.14 -27.47
CA ILE A 17 0.64 -0.65 -27.23
C ILE A 17 0.85 -0.84 -25.73
N LEU A 18 0.43 0.11 -24.90
CA LEU A 18 0.62 0.05 -23.45
C LEU A 18 -0.03 -1.19 -22.82
N ARG A 19 -1.19 -1.61 -23.32
CA ARG A 19 -1.90 -2.82 -22.88
C ARG A 19 -1.06 -4.09 -23.02
N HIS A 20 -0.18 -4.12 -24.03
CA HIS A 20 0.75 -5.21 -24.32
C HIS A 20 2.21 -4.73 -24.19
N GLY A 21 2.45 -3.72 -23.35
CA GLY A 21 3.71 -2.98 -23.32
C GLY A 21 4.90 -3.83 -22.89
N ASP A 22 4.67 -4.85 -22.07
CA ASP A 22 5.65 -5.82 -21.62
C ASP A 22 6.12 -6.76 -22.75
N GLN A 23 5.20 -7.23 -23.58
CA GLN A 23 5.49 -8.01 -24.79
C GLN A 23 6.17 -7.15 -25.85
N TYR A 24 5.63 -5.95 -26.09
CA TYR A 24 6.18 -4.97 -27.02
C TYR A 24 7.65 -4.66 -26.70
N LEU A 25 7.97 -4.32 -25.45
CA LEU A 25 9.33 -4.02 -25.04
C LEU A 25 10.24 -5.27 -24.98
N SER A 26 9.67 -6.48 -24.82
CA SER A 26 10.45 -7.73 -24.89
C SER A 26 10.98 -7.99 -26.31
N GLU A 27 10.31 -7.52 -27.36
CA GLU A 27 10.86 -7.56 -28.72
C GLU A 27 12.06 -6.62 -28.89
N TYR A 28 11.99 -5.42 -28.29
CA TYR A 28 13.12 -4.49 -28.27
C TYR A 28 14.30 -5.01 -27.48
N LEU A 29 14.05 -5.71 -26.36
CA LEU A 29 15.10 -6.38 -25.58
C LEU A 29 15.90 -7.38 -26.43
N LYS A 30 15.24 -8.14 -27.31
CA LYS A 30 15.90 -9.14 -28.18
C LYS A 30 16.69 -8.50 -29.32
N ASN A 31 16.18 -7.40 -29.87
CA ASN A 31 16.67 -6.82 -31.12
C ASN A 31 17.55 -5.58 -30.93
N THR A 32 17.61 -5.01 -29.72
CA THR A 32 18.36 -3.78 -29.44
C THR A 32 19.51 -4.06 -28.48
N PRO A 33 20.78 -3.82 -28.89
CA PRO A 33 21.92 -3.98 -28.01
C PRO A 33 21.86 -2.98 -26.84
N ASN A 34 22.31 -3.39 -25.66
CA ASN A 34 22.34 -2.57 -24.44
C ASN A 34 20.99 -2.01 -23.97
N PHE A 35 19.87 -2.53 -24.48
CA PHE A 35 18.52 -2.07 -24.12
C PHE A 35 18.34 -1.96 -22.61
N ILE A 36 18.74 -2.99 -21.87
CA ILE A 36 18.62 -3.02 -20.40
C ILE A 36 19.38 -1.89 -19.73
N LEU A 37 20.67 -1.72 -20.05
CA LEU A 37 21.53 -0.75 -19.39
C LEU A 37 21.09 0.68 -19.69
N GLU A 38 20.69 0.95 -20.93
CA GLU A 38 20.15 2.26 -21.32
C GLU A 38 18.78 2.52 -20.68
N SER A 39 17.90 1.52 -20.60
CA SER A 39 16.62 1.62 -19.88
C SER A 39 16.82 1.90 -18.39
N LEU A 40 17.85 1.31 -17.76
CA LEU A 40 18.22 1.60 -16.37
C LEU A 40 18.66 3.06 -16.20
N LYS A 41 19.48 3.61 -17.10
CA LYS A 41 19.89 5.03 -17.05
C LYS A 41 18.68 5.97 -17.10
N LEU A 42 17.68 5.64 -17.93
CA LEU A 42 16.44 6.42 -18.01
C LEU A 42 15.68 6.48 -16.68
N ILE A 43 15.81 5.48 -15.79
CA ILE A 43 15.18 5.53 -14.46
C ILE A 43 15.75 6.71 -13.63
N PHE A 44 17.01 7.08 -13.83
CA PHE A 44 17.67 8.17 -13.10
C PHE A 44 17.45 9.53 -13.80
N ASP A 45 17.50 9.55 -15.14
CA ASP A 45 17.66 10.80 -15.90
C ASP A 45 16.35 11.50 -16.33
N VAL A 46 15.19 10.84 -16.22
CA VAL A 46 13.90 11.38 -16.71
C VAL A 46 13.06 12.05 -15.62
N ASN A 47 12.06 12.83 -16.04
CA ASN A 47 11.13 13.51 -15.13
C ASN A 47 10.27 12.52 -14.29
N GLN A 48 9.71 13.00 -13.19
CA GLN A 48 9.01 12.15 -12.21
C GLN A 48 7.83 11.34 -12.78
N GLN A 49 7.12 11.86 -13.78
CA GLN A 49 5.94 11.21 -14.34
C GLN A 49 6.37 10.07 -15.27
N GLN A 50 7.23 10.36 -16.25
CA GLN A 50 7.76 9.36 -17.19
C GLN A 50 8.55 8.28 -16.45
N ARG A 51 9.30 8.66 -15.41
CA ARG A 51 10.11 7.72 -14.62
C ARG A 51 9.30 6.58 -14.06
N LYS A 52 8.12 6.86 -13.48
CA LYS A 52 7.27 5.83 -12.89
C LYS A 52 6.82 4.82 -13.94
N TYR A 53 6.40 5.28 -15.11
CA TYR A 53 5.97 4.40 -16.21
C TYR A 53 7.13 3.58 -16.75
N ILE A 54 8.27 4.22 -17.03
CA ILE A 54 9.49 3.56 -17.53
C ILE A 54 9.93 2.48 -16.54
N ALA A 55 9.96 2.81 -15.24
CA ALA A 55 10.33 1.87 -14.19
C ALA A 55 9.42 0.65 -14.09
N ILE A 56 8.10 0.85 -14.15
CA ILE A 56 7.12 -0.26 -14.08
C ILE A 56 7.25 -1.15 -15.33
N LEU A 57 7.31 -0.55 -16.51
CA LEU A 57 7.48 -1.28 -17.76
C LEU A 57 8.81 -2.03 -17.79
N PHE A 58 9.90 -1.37 -17.39
CA PHE A 58 11.21 -1.98 -17.26
C PHE A 58 11.20 -3.15 -16.27
N LYS A 59 10.62 -2.97 -15.08
CA LYS A 59 10.42 -4.04 -14.09
C LYS A 59 9.74 -5.25 -14.75
N ASN A 60 8.60 -5.04 -15.41
CA ASN A 60 7.85 -6.13 -16.04
C ASN A 60 8.67 -6.86 -17.11
N VAL A 61 9.37 -6.11 -17.98
CA VAL A 61 10.21 -6.68 -19.04
C VAL A 61 11.37 -7.50 -18.46
N ILE A 62 12.07 -6.96 -17.46
CA ILE A 62 13.16 -7.67 -16.78
C ILE A 62 12.65 -8.94 -16.12
N LEU A 63 11.54 -8.86 -15.40
CA LEU A 63 10.98 -10.00 -14.70
C LEU A 63 10.48 -11.10 -15.63
N LEU A 64 9.84 -10.74 -16.74
CA LEU A 64 9.38 -11.70 -17.76
C LEU A 64 10.54 -12.44 -18.42
N ASN A 65 11.68 -11.77 -18.62
CA ASN A 65 12.81 -12.33 -19.35
C ASN A 65 13.95 -12.81 -18.43
N TRP A 66 13.83 -12.66 -17.11
CA TRP A 66 14.92 -12.85 -16.14
C TRP A 66 15.64 -14.19 -16.30
N GLN A 67 14.88 -15.28 -16.42
CA GLN A 67 15.43 -16.64 -16.54
C GLN A 67 16.23 -16.86 -17.84
N HIS A 68 15.97 -16.05 -18.87
CA HIS A 68 16.63 -16.13 -20.17
C HIS A 68 17.82 -15.18 -20.30
N LEU A 69 18.04 -14.28 -19.32
CA LEU A 69 19.18 -13.37 -19.32
C LEU A 69 20.47 -14.11 -18.93
N GLN A 70 21.56 -13.74 -19.60
CA GLN A 70 22.90 -14.23 -19.24
C GLN A 70 23.30 -13.75 -17.84
N GLN A 71 24.05 -14.56 -17.11
CA GLN A 71 24.44 -14.27 -15.72
C GLN A 71 25.21 -12.94 -15.59
N GLN A 72 26.05 -12.61 -16.57
CA GLN A 72 26.77 -11.33 -16.60
C GLN A 72 25.81 -10.13 -16.63
N ILE A 73 24.77 -10.18 -17.49
CA ILE A 73 23.77 -9.12 -17.60
C ILE A 73 22.99 -8.99 -16.28
N LYS A 74 22.61 -10.10 -15.65
CA LYS A 74 21.94 -10.08 -14.34
C LYS A 74 22.81 -9.39 -13.27
N SER A 75 24.11 -9.71 -13.25
CA SER A 75 25.07 -9.08 -12.32
C SER A 75 25.22 -7.58 -12.58
N ASP A 76 25.32 -7.18 -13.85
CA ASP A 76 25.41 -5.76 -14.23
C ASP A 76 24.15 -4.98 -13.83
N ILE A 77 22.95 -5.54 -14.03
CA ILE A 77 21.69 -4.93 -13.59
C ILE A 77 21.72 -4.70 -12.08
N LEU A 78 22.02 -5.73 -11.31
CA LEU A 78 22.00 -5.64 -9.85
C LEU A 78 23.04 -4.66 -9.33
N LYS A 79 24.24 -4.64 -9.94
CA LYS A 79 25.28 -3.67 -9.60
C LYS A 79 24.78 -2.24 -9.81
N VAL A 80 24.22 -1.93 -10.99
CA VAL A 80 23.68 -0.59 -11.30
C VAL A 80 22.56 -0.21 -10.33
N LEU A 81 21.67 -1.14 -9.99
CA LEU A 81 20.57 -0.89 -9.06
C LEU A 81 21.07 -0.65 -7.63
N VAL A 82 22.04 -1.43 -7.15
CA VAL A 82 22.63 -1.27 -5.81
C VAL A 82 23.44 0.03 -5.71
N ASP A 83 24.25 0.36 -6.72
CA ASP A 83 24.99 1.62 -6.79
C ASP A 83 24.02 2.81 -6.85
N GLY A 84 22.95 2.68 -7.64
CA GLY A 84 21.88 3.66 -7.73
C GLY A 84 21.17 3.90 -6.38
N LEU A 85 20.95 2.85 -5.59
CA LEU A 85 20.34 2.97 -4.26
C LEU A 85 21.21 3.80 -3.30
N GLN A 86 22.54 3.75 -3.43
CA GLN A 86 23.47 4.51 -2.60
C GLN A 86 23.56 5.99 -3.00
N GLN A 87 23.56 6.25 -4.31
CA GLN A 87 23.80 7.58 -4.88
C GLN A 87 22.53 8.43 -4.95
N GLU A 88 21.37 7.78 -5.13
CA GLU A 88 20.11 8.46 -5.37
C GLU A 88 19.46 8.95 -4.07
N GLN A 89 19.03 10.21 -4.05
CA GLN A 89 18.38 10.82 -2.89
C GLN A 89 16.85 10.92 -3.06
N GLN A 90 16.36 10.75 -4.29
CA GLN A 90 14.94 10.82 -4.57
C GLN A 90 14.23 9.55 -4.12
N VAL A 91 13.44 9.67 -3.04
CA VAL A 91 12.64 8.57 -2.46
C VAL A 91 11.86 7.76 -3.52
N PRO A 92 11.18 8.37 -4.52
CA PRO A 92 10.45 7.59 -5.53
C PRO A 92 11.34 6.65 -6.37
N VAL A 93 12.60 7.04 -6.61
CA VAL A 93 13.55 6.23 -7.39
C VAL A 93 14.07 5.08 -6.53
N GLN A 94 14.40 5.36 -5.27
CA GLN A 94 14.81 4.33 -4.32
C GLN A 94 13.72 3.27 -4.13
N GLU A 95 12.44 3.67 -4.11
CA GLU A 95 11.31 2.74 -4.05
C GLU A 95 11.21 1.86 -5.30
N ILE A 96 11.42 2.43 -6.49
CA ILE A 96 11.47 1.68 -7.76
C ILE A 96 12.59 0.64 -7.73
N ILE A 97 13.80 1.07 -7.38
CA ILE A 97 14.99 0.21 -7.28
C ILE A 97 14.73 -0.92 -6.29
N THR A 98 14.18 -0.58 -5.12
CA THR A 98 13.81 -1.52 -4.07
C THR A 98 12.88 -2.61 -4.59
N ILE A 99 11.81 -2.23 -5.30
CA ILE A 99 10.84 -3.18 -5.85
C ILE A 99 11.51 -4.12 -6.84
N ILE A 100 12.34 -3.59 -7.76
CA ILE A 100 13.02 -4.42 -8.77
C ILE A 100 13.97 -5.42 -8.10
N ILE A 101 14.84 -4.95 -7.18
CA ILE A 101 15.81 -5.80 -6.48
C ILE A 101 15.09 -6.90 -5.69
N THR A 102 14.08 -6.55 -4.90
CA THR A 102 13.38 -7.52 -4.05
C THR A 102 12.62 -8.57 -4.85
N GLU A 103 12.01 -8.19 -5.97
CA GLU A 103 11.31 -9.13 -6.85
C GLU A 103 12.29 -10.08 -7.55
N VAL A 104 13.48 -9.58 -7.93
CA VAL A 104 14.58 -10.42 -8.43
C VAL A 104 15.03 -11.42 -7.37
N MET A 105 15.29 -10.97 -6.13
CA MET A 105 15.68 -11.85 -5.01
C MET A 105 14.63 -12.91 -4.67
N ARG A 106 13.34 -12.59 -4.89
CA ARG A 106 12.26 -13.56 -4.70
C ARG A 106 12.26 -14.64 -5.79
N ARG A 107 12.48 -14.25 -7.05
CA ARG A 107 12.48 -15.18 -8.19
C ARG A 107 13.75 -16.00 -8.32
N ASP A 108 14.87 -15.47 -7.83
CA ASP A 108 16.20 -16.06 -7.96
C ASP A 108 16.94 -15.96 -6.61
N PRO A 109 16.77 -16.96 -5.73
CA PRO A 109 17.28 -16.93 -4.36
C PRO A 109 18.80 -16.81 -4.23
N GLU A 110 19.59 -17.08 -5.28
CA GLU A 110 21.05 -16.87 -5.30
C GLU A 110 21.42 -15.43 -4.91
N TYR A 111 20.59 -14.46 -5.31
CA TYR A 111 20.81 -13.04 -5.03
C TYR A 111 20.37 -12.61 -3.61
N GLN A 112 19.80 -13.50 -2.80
CA GLN A 112 19.62 -13.23 -1.36
C GLN A 112 20.95 -13.08 -0.61
N SER A 113 22.05 -13.53 -1.21
CA SER A 113 23.42 -13.25 -0.75
C SER A 113 23.76 -11.75 -0.65
N LEU A 114 22.96 -10.87 -1.26
CA LEU A 114 23.10 -9.41 -1.16
C LEU A 114 22.51 -8.80 0.13
N ILE A 115 21.73 -9.56 0.93
CA ILE A 115 21.10 -9.06 2.17
C ILE A 115 22.12 -8.46 3.15
N PRO A 116 23.27 -9.10 3.44
CA PRO A 116 24.32 -8.51 4.29
C PRO A 116 24.80 -7.14 3.78
N GLN A 117 24.89 -6.96 2.46
CA GLN A 117 25.26 -5.67 1.87
C GLN A 117 24.19 -4.61 2.16
N PHE A 118 22.90 -4.90 1.99
CA PHE A 118 21.83 -3.95 2.32
C PHE A 118 21.78 -3.60 3.81
N LEU A 119 22.07 -4.55 4.69
CA LEU A 119 22.18 -4.30 6.13
C LEU A 119 23.36 -3.37 6.44
N HIS A 120 24.52 -3.61 5.82
CA HIS A 120 25.67 -2.72 5.95
C HIS A 120 25.35 -1.30 5.46
N LEU A 121 24.72 -1.19 4.29
CA LEU A 121 24.32 0.11 3.75
C LEU A 121 23.28 0.82 4.61
N TYR A 122 22.37 0.09 5.24
CA TYR A 122 21.41 0.65 6.19
C TYR A 122 22.11 1.29 7.41
N THR A 123 23.22 0.72 7.88
CA THR A 123 23.98 1.32 8.98
C THR A 123 24.60 2.67 8.60
N GLN A 124 24.86 2.90 7.31
CA GLN A 124 25.48 4.11 6.77
C GLN A 124 24.44 5.11 6.26
N ASN A 125 23.31 4.62 5.74
CA ASN A 125 22.30 5.42 5.06
C ASN A 125 20.88 5.03 5.55
N PRO A 126 20.26 5.84 6.41
CA PRO A 126 18.91 5.60 6.92
C PRO A 126 17.82 5.52 5.83
N HIS A 127 18.08 6.01 4.61
CA HIS A 127 17.11 5.97 3.52
C HIS A 127 16.84 4.54 3.00
N ILE A 128 17.78 3.62 3.22
CA ILE A 128 17.70 2.21 2.80
C ILE A 128 16.73 1.40 3.67
N ILE A 129 16.23 2.00 4.75
CA ILE A 129 15.23 1.37 5.63
C ILE A 129 13.99 0.87 4.87
N ASN A 130 13.56 1.60 3.83
CA ASN A 130 12.44 1.20 3.00
C ASN A 130 12.74 -0.09 2.22
N THR A 131 13.98 -0.25 1.77
CA THR A 131 14.47 -1.45 1.09
C THR A 131 14.46 -2.65 2.02
N LEU A 132 14.98 -2.50 3.23
CA LEU A 132 14.94 -3.56 4.24
C LEU A 132 13.51 -3.93 4.63
N ILE A 133 12.62 -2.95 4.84
CA ILE A 133 11.20 -3.23 5.10
C ILE A 133 10.60 -4.07 3.98
N HIS A 134 10.88 -3.72 2.72
CA HIS A 134 10.36 -4.46 1.57
C HIS A 134 10.96 -5.87 1.47
N ILE A 135 12.27 -6.04 1.71
CA ILE A 135 12.94 -7.35 1.78
C ILE A 135 12.22 -8.25 2.80
N TYR A 136 12.03 -7.75 4.03
CA TYR A 136 11.38 -8.48 5.12
C TYR A 136 9.88 -8.74 4.91
N GLN A 137 9.24 -7.99 4.01
CA GLN A 137 7.83 -8.21 3.64
C GLN A 137 7.67 -9.24 2.53
N GLN A 138 8.67 -9.40 1.66
CA GLN A 138 8.51 -10.08 0.38
C GLN A 138 9.29 -11.39 0.23
N LEU A 139 10.27 -11.64 1.10
CA LEU A 139 11.07 -12.86 1.10
C LEU A 139 10.68 -13.77 2.27
N ASP A 140 10.93 -15.07 2.11
CA ASP A 140 10.57 -16.09 3.09
C ASP A 140 11.39 -16.01 4.39
N GLY A 141 10.74 -16.49 5.46
CA GLY A 141 11.15 -16.48 6.87
C GLY A 141 12.62 -16.78 7.17
N GLN A 142 13.07 -17.93 6.69
CA GLN A 142 14.15 -18.68 7.33
C GLN A 142 15.52 -17.99 7.20
N ASN A 143 15.85 -17.45 6.04
CA ASN A 143 17.15 -16.80 5.80
C ASN A 143 17.27 -15.41 6.45
N LEU A 144 16.15 -14.78 6.79
CA LEU A 144 16.12 -13.40 7.28
C LEU A 144 16.21 -13.30 8.81
N ILE A 145 15.88 -14.38 9.51
CA ILE A 145 15.93 -14.45 10.98
C ILE A 145 17.34 -14.29 11.50
N SER A 146 18.33 -14.86 10.80
CA SER A 146 19.75 -14.76 11.14
C SER A 146 20.27 -13.31 11.19
N TYR A 147 19.55 -12.35 10.62
CA TYR A 147 19.92 -10.93 10.60
C TYR A 147 19.14 -10.06 11.59
N CYS A 148 18.22 -10.65 12.37
CA CYS A 148 17.40 -9.93 13.35
C CYS A 148 18.26 -9.13 14.34
N GLU A 149 19.30 -9.76 14.88
CA GLU A 149 20.19 -9.14 15.87
C GLU A 149 20.85 -7.87 15.33
N ILE A 150 21.32 -7.88 14.08
CA ILE A 150 21.95 -6.71 13.43
C ILE A 150 20.96 -5.55 13.35
N ILE A 151 19.70 -5.82 13.00
CA ILE A 151 18.66 -4.79 12.93
C ILE A 151 18.37 -4.23 14.32
N LEU A 152 18.16 -5.10 15.32
CA LEU A 152 17.87 -4.67 16.68
C LEU A 152 19.02 -3.88 17.30
N GLN A 153 20.27 -4.27 17.06
CA GLN A 153 21.46 -3.53 17.51
C GLN A 153 21.52 -2.13 16.87
N ASN A 154 21.32 -2.04 15.55
CA ASN A 154 21.29 -0.73 14.87
C ASN A 154 20.17 0.18 15.39
N MET A 155 19.00 -0.40 15.67
CA MET A 155 17.87 0.31 16.28
C MET A 155 18.21 0.85 17.67
N LEU A 156 18.85 0.01 18.50
CA LEU A 156 19.26 0.39 19.84
C LEU A 156 20.32 1.49 19.84
N SER A 157 21.18 1.57 18.81
CA SER A 157 22.16 2.65 18.69
C SER A 157 21.58 4.00 18.26
N GLN A 158 20.37 4.04 17.68
CA GLN A 158 19.73 5.31 17.29
C GLN A 158 19.28 6.09 18.53
N GLN A 159 19.45 7.41 18.56
CA GLN A 159 18.96 8.25 19.69
C GLN A 159 17.44 8.42 19.67
N SER A 160 16.83 8.58 18.49
CA SER A 160 15.40 8.78 18.29
C SER A 160 14.86 7.90 17.15
N PRO A 161 14.30 6.71 17.45
CA PRO A 161 13.76 5.82 16.43
C PRO A 161 12.57 6.47 15.71
N THR A 162 12.53 6.35 14.39
CA THR A 162 11.43 6.85 13.55
C THR A 162 10.30 5.81 13.42
N SER A 163 9.14 6.24 12.92
CA SER A 163 8.02 5.31 12.58
C SER A 163 8.45 4.19 11.62
N LYS A 164 9.34 4.50 10.66
CA LYS A 164 9.87 3.48 9.74
C LYS A 164 10.76 2.46 10.46
N THR A 165 11.51 2.91 11.45
CA THR A 165 12.37 2.04 12.26
C THR A 165 11.53 1.07 13.09
N TYR A 166 10.43 1.52 13.69
CA TYR A 166 9.45 0.62 14.32
C TYR A 166 8.78 -0.34 13.34
N ASN A 167 8.45 0.12 12.12
CA ASN A 167 7.88 -0.75 11.10
C ASN A 167 8.85 -1.87 10.70
N LEU A 168 10.14 -1.56 10.52
CA LEU A 168 11.15 -2.57 10.22
C LEU A 168 11.21 -3.63 11.32
N VAL A 169 11.27 -3.23 12.60
CA VAL A 169 11.29 -4.19 13.71
C VAL A 169 10.00 -5.00 13.77
N TYR A 170 8.85 -4.38 13.51
CA TYR A 170 7.59 -5.12 13.41
C TYR A 170 7.64 -6.19 12.31
N GLN A 171 8.19 -5.88 11.13
CA GLN A 171 8.35 -6.90 10.08
C GLN A 171 9.27 -8.03 10.54
N VAL A 172 10.41 -7.71 11.16
CA VAL A 172 11.35 -8.70 11.72
C VAL A 172 10.65 -9.63 12.72
N ILE A 173 9.97 -9.07 13.72
CA ILE A 173 9.29 -9.84 14.77
C ILE A 173 8.15 -10.68 14.18
N LYS A 174 7.42 -10.15 13.19
CA LYS A 174 6.36 -10.88 12.50
C LYS A 174 6.88 -12.15 11.81
N MET A 175 8.15 -12.20 11.41
CA MET A 175 8.72 -13.40 10.79
C MET A 175 8.74 -14.60 11.75
N PHE A 176 8.91 -14.35 13.04
CA PHE A 176 8.93 -15.39 14.06
C PHE A 176 7.62 -16.19 14.15
N SER A 177 6.48 -15.60 13.77
CA SER A 177 5.21 -16.33 13.75
C SER A 177 5.09 -17.35 12.60
N HIS A 178 6.03 -17.34 11.66
CA HIS A 178 6.04 -18.19 10.47
C HIS A 178 7.17 -19.24 10.51
N CYS A 179 7.91 -19.36 11.62
CA CYS A 179 8.93 -20.40 11.78
C CYS A 179 8.30 -21.77 12.06
N GLU A 180 8.68 -22.77 11.28
CA GLU A 180 8.33 -24.17 11.54
C GLU A 180 9.22 -24.77 12.66
N GLN A 181 8.83 -25.91 13.22
CA GLN A 181 9.38 -26.49 14.46
C GLN A 181 10.90 -26.79 14.42
N THR A 182 11.53 -26.87 13.25
CA THR A 182 12.99 -27.06 13.10
C THR A 182 13.82 -25.81 13.43
N ASP A 183 13.22 -24.62 13.44
CA ASP A 183 13.94 -23.35 13.61
C ASP A 183 13.98 -22.85 15.07
N ILE A 184 13.50 -23.65 16.03
CA ILE A 184 13.35 -23.25 17.44
C ILE A 184 14.68 -22.84 18.09
N GLU A 185 15.79 -23.48 17.73
CA GLU A 185 17.11 -23.11 18.30
C GLU A 185 17.61 -21.75 17.79
N GLN A 186 17.49 -21.47 16.49
CA GLN A 186 17.81 -20.16 15.93
C GLN A 186 16.88 -19.08 16.49
N LEU A 187 15.59 -19.40 16.64
CA LEU A 187 14.61 -18.51 17.23
C LEU A 187 14.98 -18.15 18.67
N LYS A 188 15.41 -19.12 19.50
CA LYS A 188 15.86 -18.88 20.87
C LYS A 188 17.04 -17.91 20.94
N GLN A 189 17.96 -17.97 19.98
CA GLN A 189 19.08 -17.05 19.90
C GLN A 189 18.63 -15.61 19.57
N CYS A 190 17.50 -15.42 18.90
CA CYS A 190 16.96 -14.09 18.62
C CYS A 190 16.24 -13.43 19.80
N PHE A 191 15.85 -14.18 20.84
CA PHE A 191 15.24 -13.65 22.07
C PHE A 191 16.27 -13.46 23.18
N ASP A 192 17.40 -12.86 22.81
CA ASP A 192 18.55 -12.61 23.68
C ASP A 192 18.40 -11.31 24.49
N SER A 193 19.51 -10.89 25.14
CA SER A 193 19.56 -9.62 25.87
C SER A 193 19.35 -8.40 24.96
N THR A 194 19.68 -8.48 23.67
CA THR A 194 19.43 -7.43 22.68
C THR A 194 17.93 -7.22 22.49
N PHE A 195 17.18 -8.31 22.29
CA PHE A 195 15.73 -8.24 22.16
C PHE A 195 15.05 -7.66 23.41
N ILE A 196 15.49 -8.08 24.60
CA ILE A 196 14.96 -7.57 25.88
C ILE A 196 15.18 -6.06 26.00
N GLN A 197 16.39 -5.59 25.75
CA GLN A 197 16.72 -4.15 25.79
C GLN A 197 15.85 -3.35 24.81
N TRP A 198 15.61 -3.90 23.62
CA TRP A 198 14.74 -3.26 22.65
C TRP A 198 13.29 -3.17 23.14
N MET A 199 12.75 -4.24 23.71
CA MET A 199 11.39 -4.26 24.28
C MET A 199 11.22 -3.26 25.44
N GLU A 200 12.22 -3.17 26.33
CA GLU A 200 12.23 -2.19 27.42
C GLU A 200 12.19 -0.75 26.88
N ARG A 201 13.04 -0.46 25.89
CA ARG A 201 13.08 0.86 25.24
C ARG A 201 11.77 1.18 24.52
N PHE A 202 11.17 0.21 23.84
CA PHE A 202 9.87 0.36 23.20
C PHE A 202 8.78 0.70 24.21
N SER A 203 8.74 -0.01 25.35
CA SER A 203 7.78 0.21 26.43
C SER A 203 7.90 1.63 27.02
N GLN A 204 9.13 2.09 27.27
CA GLN A 204 9.39 3.45 27.76
C GLN A 204 8.93 4.53 26.77
N HIS A 205 9.08 4.32 25.46
CA HIS A 205 8.60 5.27 24.44
C HIS A 205 7.07 5.34 24.34
N GLN A 206 6.34 4.30 24.72
CA GLN A 206 4.87 4.28 24.70
C GLN A 206 4.25 5.00 25.91
N GLN A 207 4.89 4.95 27.09
CA GLN A 207 4.32 5.50 28.34
C GLN A 207 3.87 6.98 28.27
N PRO A 208 4.61 7.93 27.64
CA PRO A 208 4.16 9.32 27.52
C PRO A 208 2.92 9.49 26.64
N GLN A 209 2.75 8.63 25.62
CA GLN A 209 1.64 8.72 24.66
C GLN A 209 0.34 8.15 25.25
N PHE A 210 0.43 7.14 26.13
CA PHE A 210 -0.71 6.60 26.86
C PHE A 210 -1.21 7.56 27.95
N GLN A 211 -0.31 8.27 28.64
CA GLN A 211 -0.72 9.26 29.66
C GLN A 211 -1.43 10.48 29.06
N GLN A 212 -1.01 10.98 27.89
CA GLN A 212 -1.69 12.10 27.20
C GLN A 212 -3.10 11.74 26.71
N ARG A 213 -3.36 10.48 26.34
CA ARG A 213 -4.71 10.03 25.96
C ARG A 213 -5.68 9.99 27.13
N ASN A 214 -5.21 9.64 28.32
CA ASN A 214 -6.05 9.61 29.52
C ASN A 214 -6.42 11.02 30.02
N ILE A 215 -5.52 12.00 29.88
CA ILE A 215 -5.78 13.39 30.31
C ILE A 215 -6.82 14.11 29.41
N LEU A 216 -6.98 13.68 28.16
CA LEU A 216 -7.96 14.27 27.22
C LEU A 216 -9.37 13.69 27.35
N GLN A 217 -9.58 12.62 28.13
CA GLN A 217 -10.90 12.03 28.35
C GLN A 217 -11.62 12.55 29.61
N ASP A 218 -10.93 13.23 30.52
CA ASP A 218 -11.47 13.71 31.81
C ASP A 218 -11.83 15.21 31.86
N LYS A 219 -11.92 15.91 30.72
CA LYS A 219 -12.42 17.30 30.71
C LYS A 219 -13.88 17.36 30.28
N GLU A 220 -14.77 17.57 31.25
CA GLU A 220 -16.16 17.97 31.01
C GLU A 220 -16.22 19.23 30.12
N PRO A 221 -17.18 19.33 29.19
CA PRO A 221 -17.31 20.48 28.30
C PRO A 221 -17.91 21.69 29.03
N GLN A 222 -17.08 22.68 29.36
CA GLN A 222 -17.54 24.01 29.74
C GLN A 222 -18.01 24.80 28.51
N LEU A 223 -19.25 25.28 28.58
CA LEU A 223 -19.85 26.26 27.67
C LEU A 223 -19.07 27.58 27.73
N ILE A 224 -18.40 27.95 26.63
CA ILE A 224 -17.87 29.30 26.43
C ILE A 224 -18.51 29.88 25.17
N GLN A 225 -19.40 30.84 25.39
CA GLN A 225 -19.81 31.84 24.40
C GLN A 225 -18.60 32.69 24.02
N THR A 226 -18.38 32.98 22.73
CA THR A 226 -17.90 34.30 22.27
C THR A 226 -17.89 34.41 20.73
N SER A 227 -18.71 35.36 20.27
CA SER A 227 -18.56 36.30 19.14
C SER A 227 -17.68 35.97 17.93
N MET A 228 -18.30 36.06 16.74
CA MET A 228 -17.66 36.22 15.43
C MET A 228 -16.88 37.54 15.29
N PRO A 229 -15.80 37.56 14.47
CA PRO A 229 -15.37 38.76 13.77
C PRO A 229 -15.73 38.72 12.28
N GLN A 230 -16.24 39.84 11.77
CA GLN A 230 -16.56 40.08 10.36
C GLN A 230 -15.35 40.59 9.55
N SER A 231 -15.39 40.26 8.26
CA SER A 231 -14.93 41.04 7.09
C SER A 231 -13.43 41.13 6.77
N LYS A 232 -13.06 40.67 5.57
CA LYS A 232 -12.72 41.57 4.45
C LYS A 232 -12.81 40.86 3.08
N ARG A 233 -13.62 41.44 2.20
CA ARG A 233 -13.75 41.16 0.76
C ARG A 233 -12.54 41.75 0.01
N ASN A 234 -12.18 41.11 -1.12
CA ASN A 234 -11.71 41.69 -2.39
C ASN A 234 -11.86 40.55 -3.44
N ALA A 235 -12.86 40.55 -4.33
CA ALA A 235 -12.99 41.28 -5.61
C ALA A 235 -12.16 40.68 -6.79
N SER A 236 -12.87 39.90 -7.61
CA SER A 236 -12.92 39.87 -9.09
C SER A 236 -11.65 39.56 -9.92
N ALA A 237 -11.72 38.51 -10.76
CA ALA A 237 -11.65 38.66 -12.22
C ALA A 237 -11.89 37.33 -12.96
N ASN A 238 -12.78 37.43 -13.94
CA ASN A 238 -13.27 36.41 -14.86
C ASN A 238 -12.29 36.20 -16.03
N ARG A 239 -11.95 34.96 -16.40
CA ARG A 239 -11.55 34.58 -17.76
C ARG A 239 -12.05 33.17 -18.09
N LYS A 240 -12.97 33.10 -19.06
CA LYS A 240 -13.36 31.87 -19.75
C LYS A 240 -12.39 31.57 -20.90
N SER A 241 -12.22 30.27 -21.20
CA SER A 241 -11.97 29.59 -22.51
C SER A 241 -10.86 28.54 -22.44
N PRO A 242 -10.80 27.52 -23.33
CA PRO A 242 -11.84 26.60 -23.77
C PRO A 242 -11.43 25.12 -23.53
N MET A 243 -12.44 24.27 -23.31
CA MET A 243 -12.32 22.84 -23.01
C MET A 243 -12.79 22.03 -24.22
N ALA A 244 -11.90 21.32 -24.92
CA ALA A 244 -12.25 20.17 -25.79
C ALA A 244 -11.01 19.46 -26.39
N ARG A 245 -10.11 18.94 -25.55
CA ARG A 245 -9.18 17.84 -25.96
C ARG A 245 -8.50 17.06 -24.82
N GLN A 246 -8.88 17.29 -23.58
CA GLN A 246 -8.28 16.68 -22.38
C GLN A 246 -9.24 15.77 -21.59
N LYS A 247 -10.39 15.40 -22.17
CA LYS A 247 -11.36 14.54 -21.46
C LYS A 247 -11.04 13.05 -21.51
N GLU A 248 -10.30 12.58 -22.52
CA GLU A 248 -9.98 11.15 -22.65
C GLU A 248 -8.71 10.74 -21.88
N THR A 249 -7.72 11.62 -21.76
CA THR A 249 -6.52 11.37 -20.94
C THR A 249 -6.78 11.50 -19.43
N ALA A 250 -7.74 12.32 -19.01
CA ALA A 250 -8.10 12.49 -17.60
C ALA A 250 -8.86 11.26 -17.03
N HIS A 251 -9.65 10.58 -17.85
CA HIS A 251 -10.34 9.36 -17.44
C HIS A 251 -9.37 8.17 -17.25
N PHE A 252 -8.36 8.04 -18.12
CA PHE A 252 -7.37 6.97 -17.99
C PHE A 252 -6.35 7.22 -16.87
N CYS A 253 -5.98 8.47 -16.58
CA CYS A 253 -5.13 8.81 -15.43
C CYS A 253 -5.79 8.46 -14.09
N GLN A 254 -7.13 8.48 -13.99
CA GLN A 254 -7.85 8.01 -12.80
C GLN A 254 -7.84 6.49 -12.67
N ASP A 255 -7.84 5.75 -13.78
CA ASP A 255 -7.72 4.30 -13.80
C ASP A 255 -6.27 3.80 -13.60
N ILE A 256 -5.27 4.60 -14.00
CA ILE A 256 -3.85 4.35 -13.69
C ILE A 256 -3.53 4.66 -12.23
N ASP A 257 -4.03 5.76 -11.64
CA ASP A 257 -3.90 5.98 -10.20
C ASP A 257 -4.58 4.85 -9.41
N ARG A 258 -5.64 4.24 -9.98
CA ARG A 258 -6.28 3.04 -9.43
C ARG A 258 -5.39 1.81 -9.48
N SER A 259 -4.55 1.64 -10.51
CA SER A 259 -3.66 0.49 -10.68
C SER A 259 -2.26 0.68 -10.05
N ILE A 260 -1.74 1.91 -9.95
CA ILE A 260 -0.52 2.23 -9.19
C ILE A 260 -0.78 2.18 -7.66
N SER A 261 -2.04 2.34 -7.25
CA SER A 261 -2.46 2.09 -5.86
C SER A 261 -2.52 0.60 -5.49
N VAL A 262 -2.40 -0.32 -6.46
CA VAL A 262 -2.49 -1.78 -6.20
C VAL A 262 -1.15 -2.37 -5.72
N GLU A 263 -0.02 -1.69 -5.94
CA GLU A 263 1.29 -2.19 -5.49
C GLU A 263 1.84 -1.53 -4.21
N LYS A 264 1.04 -0.76 -3.45
CA LYS A 264 1.49 -0.21 -2.15
C LYS A 264 0.48 -0.40 -1.03
N ASN A 265 0.67 -1.51 -0.32
CA ASN A 265 -0.16 -2.07 0.76
C ASN A 265 -1.47 -2.66 0.24
N LYS A 266 -1.82 -3.88 0.66
CA LYS A 266 -3.22 -4.33 0.76
C LYS A 266 -3.96 -3.40 1.76
N LYS A 267 -4.17 -2.13 1.39
CA LYS A 267 -5.05 -1.20 2.10
C LYS A 267 -6.47 -1.58 1.70
N ASN A 268 -6.95 -2.69 2.25
CA ASN A 268 -8.38 -2.91 2.27
C ASN A 268 -9.04 -1.76 3.05
N ASN A 269 -10.28 -1.44 2.71
CA ASN A 269 -11.07 -0.42 3.41
C ASN A 269 -11.49 -0.87 4.84
N LYS A 270 -10.86 -1.91 5.41
CA LYS A 270 -11.23 -2.52 6.70
C LYS A 270 -11.29 -1.48 7.81
N THR A 271 -10.27 -0.62 7.95
CA THR A 271 -10.24 0.43 8.98
C THR A 271 -11.37 1.46 8.81
N ILE A 272 -11.70 1.80 7.57
CA ILE A 272 -12.80 2.73 7.23
C ILE A 272 -14.14 2.11 7.66
N LEU A 273 -14.34 0.83 7.38
CA LEU A 273 -15.55 0.10 7.75
C LEU A 273 -15.67 -0.16 9.24
N LYS A 274 -14.56 -0.41 9.96
CA LYS A 274 -14.59 -0.45 11.44
C LYS A 274 -15.12 0.86 12.02
N ASN A 275 -14.68 1.99 11.49
CA ASN A 275 -15.17 3.30 11.91
C ASN A 275 -16.65 3.47 11.57
N ALA A 276 -17.07 3.11 10.35
CA ALA A 276 -18.46 3.21 9.94
C ALA A 276 -19.40 2.34 10.80
N ILE A 277 -19.01 1.09 11.07
CA ILE A 277 -19.76 0.17 11.92
C ILE A 277 -19.85 0.72 13.35
N THR A 278 -18.76 1.27 13.89
CA THR A 278 -18.71 1.73 15.28
C THR A 278 -19.51 2.99 15.53
N TYR A 279 -19.40 3.96 14.63
CA TYR A 279 -19.94 5.30 14.87
C TYR A 279 -21.24 5.58 14.12
N VAL A 280 -21.60 4.77 13.12
CA VAL A 280 -22.80 4.98 12.30
C VAL A 280 -23.71 3.77 12.30
N CYS A 281 -23.27 2.63 11.78
CA CYS A 281 -24.18 1.51 11.51
C CYS A 281 -24.66 0.78 12.77
N MET A 282 -23.81 0.69 13.79
CA MET A 282 -24.07 0.00 15.07
C MET A 282 -23.67 0.89 16.25
N ALA A 283 -24.03 2.17 16.19
CA ALA A 283 -23.71 3.15 17.22
C ALA A 283 -24.51 2.90 18.52
N GLY A 284 -23.97 3.38 19.64
CA GLY A 284 -24.61 3.30 20.96
C GLY A 284 -24.36 2.00 21.73
N GLU A 285 -24.71 2.03 23.01
CA GLU A 285 -24.51 0.91 23.95
C GLU A 285 -25.40 -0.32 23.65
N PRO A 286 -26.68 -0.18 23.25
CA PRO A 286 -27.54 -1.34 22.95
C PRO A 286 -26.97 -2.26 21.86
N ASN A 287 -26.18 -1.69 20.95
CA ASN A 287 -25.59 -2.39 19.81
C ASN A 287 -24.18 -2.94 20.09
N LYS A 288 -23.63 -2.75 21.30
CA LYS A 288 -22.22 -3.05 21.61
C LYS A 288 -21.84 -4.51 21.35
N LYS A 289 -22.62 -5.45 21.89
CA LYS A 289 -22.36 -6.89 21.75
C LYS A 289 -22.33 -7.33 20.29
N GLU A 290 -23.27 -6.83 19.50
CA GLU A 290 -23.37 -7.17 18.08
C GLU A 290 -22.30 -6.48 17.24
N ARG A 291 -22.01 -5.21 17.55
CA ARG A 291 -20.89 -4.46 16.96
C ARG A 291 -19.57 -5.21 17.15
N GLU A 292 -19.28 -5.67 18.37
CA GLU A 292 -18.05 -6.42 18.67
C GLU A 292 -17.99 -7.74 17.86
N ALA A 293 -19.10 -8.47 17.75
CA ALA A 293 -19.16 -9.69 16.94
C ALA A 293 -18.90 -9.42 15.44
N ILE A 294 -19.47 -8.33 14.90
CA ILE A 294 -19.22 -7.92 13.50
C ILE A 294 -17.75 -7.53 13.31
N LEU A 295 -17.18 -6.75 14.23
CA LEU A 295 -15.78 -6.31 14.15
C LEU A 295 -14.81 -7.50 14.24
N GLN A 296 -15.08 -8.48 15.11
CA GLN A 296 -14.30 -9.72 15.18
C GLN A 296 -14.35 -10.52 13.88
N LYS A 297 -15.54 -10.64 13.25
CA LYS A 297 -15.68 -11.31 11.95
C LYS A 297 -14.95 -10.57 10.83
N LEU A 298 -15.02 -9.24 10.84
CA LEU A 298 -14.29 -8.39 9.90
C LEU A 298 -12.76 -8.52 10.08
N ASP A 299 -12.29 -8.73 11.30
CA ASP A 299 -10.86 -8.94 11.57
C ASP A 299 -10.37 -10.32 11.14
N GLY A 300 -11.17 -11.37 11.38
CA GLY A 300 -10.81 -12.74 11.03
C GLY A 300 -10.87 -13.10 9.54
N VAL A 301 -11.36 -12.20 8.68
CA VAL A 301 -11.47 -12.42 7.23
C VAL A 301 -10.53 -11.51 6.47
N GLU A 302 -9.79 -12.10 5.52
CA GLU A 302 -9.00 -11.35 4.54
C GLU A 302 -9.77 -11.23 3.22
N ALA A 303 -10.02 -9.99 2.80
CA ALA A 303 -10.55 -9.64 1.49
C ALA A 303 -9.84 -8.36 1.01
N GLU A 304 -9.80 -8.15 -0.30
CA GLU A 304 -9.22 -6.94 -0.91
C GLU A 304 -10.05 -5.71 -0.58
N HIS A 305 -11.38 -5.84 -0.59
CA HIS A 305 -12.31 -4.78 -0.23
C HIS A 305 -13.56 -5.34 0.44
N PHE A 306 -14.19 -4.56 1.31
CA PHE A 306 -15.38 -4.94 2.06
C PHE A 306 -16.53 -3.97 1.78
N ILE A 307 -17.77 -4.48 1.87
CA ILE A 307 -18.99 -3.69 1.64
C ILE A 307 -20.00 -4.00 2.73
N ILE A 308 -20.64 -2.94 3.26
CA ILE A 308 -21.78 -3.05 4.16
C ILE A 308 -23.09 -3.06 3.35
N LEU A 309 -23.94 -4.05 3.59
CA LEU A 309 -25.32 -4.05 3.14
C LEU A 309 -26.19 -3.36 4.21
N PHE A 310 -26.98 -2.35 3.81
CA PHE A 310 -27.93 -1.69 4.70
C PHE A 310 -29.25 -2.45 4.86
N LYS A 311 -29.86 -2.31 6.04
CA LYS A 311 -31.13 -2.98 6.40
C LYS A 311 -32.34 -2.37 5.72
N THR A 312 -32.46 -1.05 5.79
CA THR A 312 -33.68 -0.32 5.46
C THR A 312 -33.39 0.90 4.60
N TYR A 313 -34.30 1.21 3.67
CA TYR A 313 -34.22 2.41 2.83
C TYR A 313 -34.07 3.69 3.67
N GLY A 314 -33.13 4.55 3.31
CA GLY A 314 -32.90 5.83 4.00
C GLY A 314 -32.26 5.75 5.39
N ARG A 315 -31.86 4.57 5.86
CA ARG A 315 -31.04 4.42 7.09
C ARG A 315 -29.75 3.67 6.79
N SER A 316 -28.72 3.98 7.57
CA SER A 316 -27.40 3.33 7.48
C SER A 316 -27.25 2.17 8.47
N ASP A 317 -28.37 1.53 8.86
CA ASP A 317 -28.38 0.41 9.80
C ASP A 317 -27.75 -0.82 9.15
N PHE A 318 -26.88 -1.51 9.89
CA PHE A 318 -26.19 -2.71 9.38
C PHE A 318 -27.16 -3.86 9.11
N ARG A 319 -26.96 -4.58 8.00
CA ARG A 319 -27.64 -5.86 7.71
C ARG A 319 -26.65 -6.96 7.38
N GLY A 320 -25.64 -6.69 6.58
CA GLY A 320 -24.66 -7.71 6.19
C GLY A 320 -23.31 -7.11 5.82
N LEU A 321 -22.29 -7.94 5.89
CA LEU A 321 -20.91 -7.69 5.53
C LEU A 321 -20.54 -8.63 4.38
N TYR A 322 -19.96 -8.05 3.34
CA TYR A 322 -19.52 -8.73 2.15
C TYR A 322 -18.04 -8.43 1.90
N GLY A 323 -17.33 -9.38 1.32
CA GLY A 323 -15.97 -9.22 0.80
C GLY A 323 -15.99 -9.29 -0.71
N TYR A 324 -15.09 -8.60 -1.39
CA TYR A 324 -14.88 -8.78 -2.82
C TYR A 324 -13.43 -8.48 -3.21
N ALA A 325 -12.96 -9.15 -4.26
CA ALA A 325 -11.70 -8.90 -4.95
C ALA A 325 -11.95 -8.16 -6.27
N VAL A 326 -10.96 -7.44 -6.79
CA VAL A 326 -11.08 -6.74 -8.09
C VAL A 326 -11.60 -7.73 -9.15
N ASP A 327 -12.60 -7.30 -9.92
CA ASP A 327 -13.30 -8.09 -10.95
C ASP A 327 -14.15 -9.30 -10.47
N SER A 328 -14.41 -9.42 -9.16
CA SER A 328 -15.31 -10.44 -8.60
C SER A 328 -16.61 -9.86 -8.03
N GLN A 329 -17.66 -10.68 -7.96
CA GLN A 329 -18.91 -10.30 -7.28
C GLN A 329 -18.74 -10.36 -5.76
N PRO A 330 -19.29 -9.41 -4.98
CA PRO A 330 -19.20 -9.46 -3.53
C PRO A 330 -19.87 -10.70 -2.94
N TYR A 331 -19.11 -11.48 -2.16
CA TYR A 331 -19.57 -12.69 -1.48
C TYR A 331 -19.88 -12.41 0.00
N PHE A 332 -20.88 -13.10 0.51
CA PHE A 332 -21.37 -12.93 1.88
C PHE A 332 -20.35 -13.42 2.91
N ILE A 333 -20.12 -12.62 3.96
CA ILE A 333 -19.26 -12.97 5.09
C ILE A 333 -20.08 -13.19 6.36
N PHE A 334 -20.90 -12.21 6.72
CA PHE A 334 -21.65 -12.20 7.98
C PHE A 334 -22.85 -11.26 7.89
N GLY A 335 -23.95 -11.53 8.57
CA GLY A 335 -25.11 -10.64 8.55
C GLY A 335 -26.30 -11.16 9.33
N GLN A 336 -27.28 -10.29 9.52
CA GLN A 336 -28.54 -10.59 10.19
C GLN A 336 -29.61 -11.02 9.18
N GLY A 337 -30.36 -12.05 9.55
CA GLY A 337 -31.48 -12.54 8.74
C GLY A 337 -31.06 -13.06 7.36
N LYS A 338 -32.00 -13.10 6.42
CA LYS A 338 -31.72 -13.58 5.06
C LYS A 338 -30.95 -12.52 4.27
N CYS A 339 -29.70 -12.82 3.95
CA CYS A 339 -28.83 -12.03 3.08
C CYS A 339 -28.50 -12.84 1.81
N PRO A 340 -28.50 -12.23 0.61
CA PRO A 340 -28.04 -12.89 -0.61
C PRO A 340 -26.59 -13.39 -0.45
N GLN A 341 -26.29 -14.59 -0.95
CA GLN A 341 -24.92 -15.15 -0.87
C GLN A 341 -23.92 -14.37 -1.74
N VAL A 342 -24.41 -13.83 -2.85
CA VAL A 342 -23.65 -12.99 -3.78
C VAL A 342 -24.47 -11.74 -4.08
N LEU A 343 -23.83 -10.58 -4.11
CA LEU A 343 -24.46 -9.34 -4.55
C LEU A 343 -24.14 -9.10 -6.02
N THR A 344 -25.17 -8.78 -6.82
CA THR A 344 -24.98 -8.29 -8.19
C THR A 344 -25.34 -6.81 -8.27
N SER A 345 -24.73 -6.08 -9.21
CA SER A 345 -24.99 -4.64 -9.36
C SER A 345 -26.44 -4.33 -9.72
N GLU A 346 -27.14 -5.27 -10.36
CA GLU A 346 -28.56 -5.13 -10.73
C GLU A 346 -29.49 -5.11 -9.50
N MET A 347 -29.12 -5.81 -8.44
CA MET A 347 -29.86 -5.81 -7.18
C MET A 347 -29.69 -4.51 -6.40
N VAL A 348 -28.64 -3.73 -6.68
CA VAL A 348 -28.32 -2.50 -5.96
C VAL A 348 -29.18 -1.34 -6.47
N LYS A 349 -29.78 -0.62 -5.52
CA LYS A 349 -30.48 0.63 -5.76
C LYS A 349 -29.53 1.82 -5.66
N THR A 350 -28.69 1.84 -4.63
CA THR A 350 -27.82 2.97 -4.31
C THR A 350 -26.50 2.48 -3.76
N PHE A 351 -25.42 3.07 -4.26
CA PHE A 351 -24.05 2.88 -3.79
C PHE A 351 -23.66 4.05 -2.90
N PHE A 352 -22.94 3.78 -1.83
CA PHE A 352 -22.52 4.77 -0.85
C PHE A 352 -21.02 4.73 -0.60
N LYS A 353 -20.46 5.90 -0.33
CA LYS A 353 -19.11 6.08 0.20
C LYS A 353 -19.20 6.56 1.63
N TYR A 354 -18.34 6.05 2.51
CA TYR A 354 -18.26 6.52 3.88
C TYR A 354 -17.33 7.74 3.98
N ASP A 355 -17.86 8.85 4.48
CA ASP A 355 -17.09 10.04 4.82
C ASP A 355 -16.68 9.92 6.30
N SER A 356 -15.42 9.52 6.54
CA SER A 356 -14.90 9.36 7.91
C SER A 356 -14.84 10.67 8.69
N GLY A 357 -14.64 11.81 8.01
CA GLY A 357 -14.57 13.13 8.65
C GLY A 357 -15.94 13.59 9.14
N ALA A 358 -16.96 13.41 8.30
CA ALA A 358 -18.34 13.77 8.64
C ALA A 358 -19.14 12.64 9.32
N LYS A 359 -18.55 11.46 9.50
CA LYS A 359 -19.18 10.25 10.06
C LYS A 359 -20.56 9.96 9.45
N GLN A 360 -20.63 9.99 8.12
CA GLN A 360 -21.87 9.76 7.39
C GLN A 360 -21.60 9.06 6.05
N PHE A 361 -22.61 8.35 5.56
CA PHE A 361 -22.59 7.80 4.22
C PHE A 361 -23.15 8.81 3.22
N LYS A 362 -22.43 9.01 2.12
CA LYS A 362 -22.88 9.83 0.99
C LYS A 362 -23.18 8.92 -0.20
N ALA A 363 -24.32 9.14 -0.85
CA ALA A 363 -24.64 8.45 -2.09
C ALA A 363 -23.63 8.83 -3.17
N ILE A 364 -23.26 7.86 -4.00
CA ILE A 364 -22.41 8.07 -5.15
C ILE A 364 -23.30 8.17 -6.38
N ASP A 365 -23.55 9.40 -6.84
CA ASP A 365 -24.41 9.66 -7.99
C ASP A 365 -23.82 9.06 -9.28
N GLY A 366 -24.67 8.42 -10.09
CA GLY A 366 -24.29 7.85 -11.39
C GLY A 366 -23.50 6.54 -11.33
N ASN A 367 -23.09 6.06 -10.15
CA ASN A 367 -22.36 4.80 -10.02
C ASN A 367 -23.31 3.60 -10.17
N LYS A 368 -22.93 2.66 -11.05
CA LYS A 368 -23.74 1.44 -11.35
C LYS A 368 -23.02 0.13 -11.03
N GLN A 369 -21.77 0.18 -10.59
CA GLN A 369 -20.93 -1.01 -10.41
C GLN A 369 -20.22 -0.98 -9.04
N PHE A 370 -19.80 -2.15 -8.57
CA PHE A 370 -18.92 -2.24 -7.40
C PHE A 370 -17.54 -1.70 -7.78
N THR A 371 -17.07 -0.69 -7.07
CA THR A 371 -15.74 -0.10 -7.26
C THR A 371 -15.08 0.07 -5.89
N ILE A 372 -13.77 0.29 -5.87
CA ILE A 372 -13.01 0.52 -4.62
C ILE A 372 -13.47 1.75 -3.82
N MET A 373 -14.32 2.60 -4.39
CA MET A 373 -14.88 3.77 -3.72
C MET A 373 -16.20 3.47 -2.97
N VAL A 374 -16.77 2.27 -3.18
CA VAL A 374 -18.03 1.85 -2.58
C VAL A 374 -17.75 1.21 -1.23
N ASP A 375 -18.32 1.77 -0.17
CA ASP A 375 -18.20 1.23 1.20
C ASP A 375 -19.50 0.57 1.68
N ALA A 376 -20.64 0.96 1.11
CA ALA A 376 -21.93 0.37 1.44
C ALA A 376 -22.89 0.39 0.25
N VAL A 377 -23.88 -0.50 0.30
CA VAL A 377 -24.94 -0.60 -0.69
C VAL A 377 -26.30 -0.79 -0.05
N GLN A 378 -27.30 -0.37 -0.81
CA GLN A 378 -28.70 -0.61 -0.51
C GLN A 378 -29.36 -1.30 -1.68
N LEU A 379 -30.06 -2.41 -1.41
CA LEU A 379 -30.75 -3.16 -2.44
C LEU A 379 -32.07 -2.50 -2.85
N ARG A 380 -32.52 -2.82 -4.05
CA ARG A 380 -33.88 -2.53 -4.51
C ARG A 380 -34.88 -3.28 -3.62
N LYS A 381 -36.06 -2.68 -3.44
CA LYS A 381 -37.15 -3.34 -2.72
C LYS A 381 -37.70 -4.51 -3.51
#